data_AF-A0A9W4LM45-F1
#
_entry.id   AF-A0A9W4LM45-F1
#
_cell.length_a   1.000
_cell.length_b   1.000
_cell.length_c   1.000
_cell.angle_alpha   90.00
_cell.angle_beta   90.00
_cell.angle_gamma   90.00
#
_symmetry.space_group_name_H-M   'P 1'
#
loop_
_entity.id
_entity.type
_entity.pdbx_description
1 polymer ?
#
loop_
_entity_poly.entity_id
_entity_poly.type
_entity_poly.pdbx_seq_one_letter_code
_entity_poly.pdbx_strand_id
1 'polypeptide(L)' 'MLKTQKPERNKGGRPSVDSEAITLRLPRELIDAIDNQRRIEADLPNRQEMIRRIIVQWREAMARSQ' A
#
# COMPACT_ATOMS: atom_id res chain seq x y z
N MET A 1 6.54 9.11 51.43
CA MET A 1 5.49 8.40 50.65
C MET A 1 5.84 8.52 49.17
N LEU A 2 6.47 7.51 48.58
CA LEU A 2 6.92 7.54 47.19
C LEU A 2 5.74 7.20 46.27
N LYS A 3 5.41 8.12 45.34
CA LYS A 3 4.34 7.97 44.35
C LYS A 3 4.79 6.96 43.29
N THR A 4 4.21 5.77 43.28
CA THR A 4 4.37 4.81 42.17
C THR A 4 3.40 5.18 41.05
N GLN A 5 3.91 5.91 40.05
CA GLN A 5 3.24 6.01 38.75
C GLN A 5 3.40 4.67 38.03
N LYS A 6 2.27 4.02 37.71
CA LYS A 6 2.21 2.80 36.90
C LYS A 6 2.48 3.18 35.44
N PRO A 7 3.37 2.48 34.71
CA PRO A 7 3.58 2.78 33.29
C PRO A 7 2.34 2.37 32.49
N GLU A 8 1.79 3.34 31.78
CA GLU A 8 0.65 3.18 30.88
C GLU A 8 1.14 2.31 29.71
N ARG A 9 0.53 1.14 29.51
CA ARG A 9 0.81 0.31 28.34
C ARG A 9 0.39 1.11 27.11
N ASN A 10 1.34 1.78 26.46
CA ASN A 10 1.17 2.22 25.08
C ASN A 10 0.94 0.95 24.25
N LYS A 11 -0.33 0.62 24.04
CA LYS A 11 -0.75 -0.21 22.91
C LYS A 11 -0.40 0.63 21.69
N GLY A 12 0.83 0.47 21.21
CA GLY A 12 1.33 1.02 19.95
C GLY A 12 0.54 0.42 18.79
N GLY A 13 -0.75 0.74 18.72
CA GLY A 13 -1.56 0.55 17.54
C GLY A 13 -0.89 1.34 16.44
N ARG A 14 -0.69 0.69 15.29
CA ARG A 14 -0.22 1.33 14.07
C ARG A 14 -1.00 2.65 13.89
N PRO A 15 -0.33 3.77 13.57
CA PRO A 15 -1.02 4.99 13.21
C PRO A 15 -2.12 4.65 12.20
N SER A 16 -3.31 5.24 12.39
CA SER A 16 -4.47 4.98 11.54
C SER A 16 -4.16 5.48 10.13
N VAL A 17 -3.61 4.59 9.32
CA VAL A 17 -3.44 4.82 7.88
C VAL A 17 -4.81 4.57 7.28
N ASP A 18 -5.33 5.56 6.55
CA ASP A 18 -6.57 5.47 5.77
C ASP A 18 -6.34 4.60 4.54
N SER A 19 -6.00 3.33 4.77
CA SER A 19 -5.84 2.34 3.73
C SER A 19 -6.17 0.97 4.31
N GLU A 20 -7.05 0.25 3.64
CA GLU A 20 -7.39 -1.11 4.00
C GLU A 20 -6.58 -2.11 3.16
N ALA A 21 -6.11 -3.18 3.81
CA ALA A 21 -5.47 -4.28 3.11
C ALA A 21 -6.55 -5.12 2.43
N ILE A 22 -6.48 -5.26 1.11
CA ILE A 22 -7.39 -6.10 0.34
C ILE A 22 -6.69 -7.40 -0.08
N THR A 23 -7.42 -8.52 -0.05
CA THR A 23 -6.96 -9.79 -0.60
C THR A 23 -7.47 -9.91 -2.02
N LEU A 24 -6.59 -9.73 -3.01
CA LEU A 24 -6.92 -9.81 -4.43
C LEU A 24 -6.29 -11.06 -5.04
N ARG A 25 -7.10 -11.86 -5.75
CA ARG A 25 -6.61 -13.01 -6.51
C ARG A 25 -6.47 -12.61 -7.99
N LEU A 26 -5.24 -12.38 -8.41
CA LEU A 26 -4.91 -12.08 -9.80
C LEU A 26 -4.41 -13.34 -10.54
N PRO A 27 -4.65 -13.47 -11.85
CA PRO A 27 -4.01 -14.49 -12.65
C PRO A 27 -2.50 -14.29 -12.70
N ARG A 28 -1.75 -15.38 -12.91
CA ARG A 28 -0.28 -15.41 -12.85
C ARG A 28 0.36 -14.45 -13.85
N GLU A 29 -0.21 -14.35 -15.05
CA GLU A 29 0.23 -13.46 -16.12
C GLU A 29 0.23 -11.98 -15.70
N LEU A 30 -0.79 -11.54 -14.97
CA LEU A 30 -0.89 -10.16 -14.48
C LEU A 30 0.14 -9.90 -13.38
N ILE A 31 0.36 -10.87 -12.50
CA ILE A 31 1.39 -10.75 -11.46
C ILE A 31 2.78 -10.62 -12.09
N ASP A 32 3.06 -11.39 -13.15
CA ASP A 32 4.34 -11.33 -13.87
C ASP A 32 4.53 -9.98 -14.57
N ALA A 33 3.49 -9.47 -15.24
CA ALA A 33 3.50 -8.15 -15.85
C ALA A 33 3.80 -7.03 -14.83
N ILE A 34 3.17 -7.10 -13.64
CA ILE A 34 3.43 -6.15 -12.53
C ILE A 34 4.87 -6.27 -12.03
N ASP A 35 5.40 -7.50 -11.87
CA ASP A 35 6.77 -7.72 -11.38
C ASP A 35 7.81 -7.24 -12.39
N ASN A 36 7.56 -7.45 -13.70
CA ASN A 36 8.41 -6.92 -14.77
C ASN A 36 8.39 -5.39 -14.79
N GLN A 37 7.22 -4.75 -14.67
CA GLN A 37 7.14 -3.29 -14.60
C GLN A 37 7.90 -2.74 -13.39
N ARG A 38 7.76 -3.41 -12.24
CA ARG A 38 8.47 -3.07 -11.01
C ARG A 38 10.00 -3.10 -11.15
N ARG A 39 10.56 -3.95 -12.01
CA ARG A 39 12.00 -4.02 -12.27
C ARG A 39 12.54 -2.82 -13.07
N ILE A 40 11.68 -2.15 -13.82
CA ILE A 40 12.04 -1.03 -14.68
C ILE A 40 12.07 0.28 -13.86
N GLU A 41 11.25 0.35 -12.81
CA GLU A 41 11.15 1.52 -11.93
C GLU A 41 12.36 1.62 -10.99
N ALA A 42 13.02 2.78 -10.97
CA ALA A 42 14.21 3.04 -10.14
C ALA A 42 13.98 2.91 -8.62
N ASP A 43 12.72 3.09 -8.18
CA ASP A 43 12.31 3.06 -6.78
C ASP A 43 11.94 1.65 -6.29
N LEU A 44 11.99 0.63 -7.18
CA LEU A 44 11.62 -0.77 -6.92
C LEU A 44 10.35 -0.91 -6.04
N PRO A 45 9.23 -0.27 -6.44
CA PRO A 45 8.02 -0.23 -5.61
C PRO A 45 7.56 -1.66 -5.30
N ASN A 46 7.03 -1.92 -4.11
CA ASN A 46 6.48 -3.23 -3.82
C ASN A 46 5.26 -3.52 -4.72
N ARG A 47 4.82 -4.77 -4.80
CA ARG A 47 3.69 -5.14 -5.68
C ARG A 47 2.42 -4.34 -5.38
N GLN A 48 2.15 -4.05 -4.11
CA GLN A 48 0.96 -3.31 -3.69
C GLN A 48 1.03 -1.84 -4.15
N GLU A 49 2.21 -1.23 -4.03
CA GLU A 49 2.49 0.13 -4.51
C GLU A 49 2.36 0.22 -6.03
N MET A 50 2.87 -0.76 -6.78
CA MET A 50 2.70 -0.78 -8.23
C MET A 50 1.23 -0.84 -8.63
N ILE A 51 0.44 -1.70 -7.96
CA ILE A 51 -1.01 -1.78 -8.19
C ILE A 51 -1.69 -0.44 -7.89
N ARG A 52 -1.32 0.23 -6.79
CA ARG A 52 -1.85 1.56 -6.44
C ARG A 52 -1.55 2.58 -7.55
N ARG A 53 -0.30 2.65 -8.03
CA ARG A 53 0.10 3.54 -9.13
C ARG A 53 -0.69 3.27 -10.41
N ILE A 54 -0.86 2.00 -10.80
CA ILE A 54 -1.64 1.62 -11.98
C ILE A 54 -3.10 2.10 -11.85
N ILE A 55 -3.72 1.91 -10.69
CA ILE A 55 -5.11 2.33 -10.46
C ILE A 55 -5.24 3.86 -10.54
N VAL A 56 -4.34 4.62 -9.91
CA VAL A 56 -4.35 6.09 -9.96
C VAL A 56 -4.20 6.58 -11.40
N GLN A 57 -3.18 6.08 -12.11
CA GLN A 57 -2.96 6.47 -13.51
C GLN A 57 -4.14 6.11 -14.42
N TRP A 58 -4.75 4.94 -14.20
CA TRP A 58 -5.95 4.53 -14.94
C TRP A 58 -7.12 5.46 -14.68
N ARG A 59 -7.34 5.86 -13.42
CA ARG A 59 -8.38 6.84 -13.07
C ARG A 59 -8.13 8.20 -13.72
N GLU A 60 -6.89 8.68 -13.73
CA GLU A 60 -6.52 9.93 -14.39
C GLU A 60 -6.69 9.86 -15.91
N ALA A 61 -6.37 8.72 -16.53
CA ALA A 61 -6.59 8.49 -17.96
C ALA A 61 -8.09 8.51 -18.31
N MET A 62 -8.95 7.90 -17.49
CA MET A 62 -10.40 7.95 -17.67
C MET A 62 -10.98 9.34 -17.41
N ALA A 63 -10.47 10.06 -16.40
CA ALA A 63 -10.92 11.42 -16.10
C ALA A 63 -10.57 12.42 -17.22
N ARG A 64 -9.45 12.23 -17.93
CA ARG A 64 -9.06 13.04 -19.09
C ARG A 64 -9.91 12.79 -20.35
N SER A 65 -10.69 11.72 -20.35
CA SER A 65 -11.53 11.33 -21.50
C SER A 65 -12.98 11.78 -21.36
N GLN A 66 -13.30 12.60 -20.35
CA GLN A 66 -14.62 13.18 -20.11
C GLN A 66 -14.59 14.71 -20.12
#